data_AF-A0A850LER7-F1
#
_entry.id   AF-A0A850LER7-F1
#
_cell.length_a   1.000
_cell.length_b   1.000
_cell.length_c   1.000
_cell.angle_alpha   90.00
_cell.angle_beta   90.00
_cell.angle_gamma   90.00
#
_symmetry.space_group_name_H-M   'P 1'
#
loop_
_entity.id
_entity.type
_entity.pdbx_description
1 polymer ?
#
loop_
_entity_poly.entity_id
_entity_poly.type
_entity_poly.pdbx_seq_one_letter_code
_entity_poly.pdbx_strand_id
1 'polypeptide(L)' 'MGRLIKFLVYIICLAAIGLIGYAYLGPFFGVDFSAPQTEQRLPVVLDAD' A
#
# COMPACT_ATOMS: atom_id res chain seq x y z
N MET A 1 27.04 6.15 -21.40
CA MET A 1 25.68 5.64 -21.11
C MET A 1 25.49 5.10 -19.69
N GLY A 2 26.44 4.38 -19.08
CA GLY A 2 26.25 3.78 -17.74
C GLY A 2 25.99 4.76 -16.58
N ARG A 3 26.56 5.98 -16.61
CA ARG A 3 26.30 7.01 -15.57
C ARG A 3 24.85 7.49 -15.53
N LEU A 4 24.21 7.64 -16.69
CA LEU A 4 22.82 8.07 -16.78
C LEU A 4 21.87 6.98 -16.25
N ILE A 5 22.13 5.72 -16.63
CA ILE A 5 21.36 4.57 -16.13
C ILE A 5 21.48 4.46 -14.61
N LYS A 6 22.70 4.60 -14.07
CA LYS A 6 22.91 4.58 -12.61
C LYS A 6 22.12 5.68 -11.90
N PHE A 7 22.05 6.88 -12.49
CA PHE A 7 21.24 7.98 -11.96
C PHE A 7 19.73 7.68 -11.99
N LEU A 8 19.23 7.09 -13.09
CA LEU A 8 17.83 6.67 -13.19
C LEU A 8 17.47 5.63 -12.11
N VAL A 9 18.37 4.68 -11.83
CA VAL A 9 18.16 3.72 -10.74
C VAL A 9 18.02 4.42 -9.39
N TYR A 10 18.86 5.42 -9.10
CA TYR A 10 18.72 6.19 -7.86
C TYR A 10 17.40 6.95 -7.77
N ILE A 11 16.94 7.56 -8.86
CA ILE A 11 15.64 8.24 -8.91
C ILE A 11 14.50 7.26 -8.65
N ILE A 12 14.52 6.09 -9.30
CA ILE A 12 13.48 5.06 -9.11
C ILE A 12 13.44 4.61 -7.65
N CYS A 13 14.59 4.36 -7.04
CA CYS A 13 14.66 4.01 -5.62
C CYS A 13 14.09 5.11 -4.73
N LEU A 14 14.43 6.38 -5.00
CA LEU A 14 13.92 7.52 -4.23
C LEU A 14 12.40 7.67 -4.38
N ALA A 15 11.88 7.52 -5.60
CA ALA A 15 10.45 7.53 -5.86
C ALA A 15 9.73 6.39 -5.12
N ALA A 16 10.30 5.18 -5.12
CA ALA A 16 9.76 4.03 -4.39
C ALA A 16 9.72 4.29 -2.88
N ILE A 17 10.80 4.85 -2.30
CA ILE A 17 10.84 5.22 -0.89
C ILE A 17 9.80 6.28 -0.56
N GLY A 18 9.63 7.30 -1.43
CA GLY A 18 8.62 8.34 -1.25
C GLY A 18 7.20 7.77 -1.25
N LEU A 19 6.91 6.83 -2.16
CA LEU A 19 5.62 6.16 -2.25
C LEU A 19 5.33 5.29 -1.02
N ILE A 20 6.34 4.53 -0.56
CA ILE A 20 6.25 3.75 0.69
C ILE A 20 5.98 4.69 1.87
N GLY A 21 6.78 5.75 2.00
CA GLY A 21 6.61 6.75 3.07
C GLY A 21 5.21 7.36 3.07
N TYR A 22 4.69 7.73 1.91
CA TYR A 22 3.33 8.24 1.77
C TYR A 22 2.25 7.22 2.16
N ALA A 23 2.41 5.94 1.82
CA ALA A 23 1.45 4.91 2.23
C ALA A 23 1.38 4.73 3.76
N TYR A 24 2.51 4.87 4.46
CA TYR A 24 2.56 4.77 5.92
C TYR A 24 2.17 6.08 6.63
N LEU A 25 2.53 7.24 6.08
CA LEU A 25 2.21 8.53 6.69
C LEU A 25 0.82 9.03 6.32
N GLY A 26 0.28 8.64 5.17
CA GLY A 26 -1.00 9.12 4.64
C GLY A 26 -2.18 8.99 5.61
N PRO A 27 -2.34 7.89 6.39
CA PRO A 27 -3.41 7.79 7.38
C PRO A 27 -3.31 8.85 8.48
N PHE A 28 -2.11 9.30 8.84
CA PHE A 28 -1.93 10.39 9.81
C PHE A 28 -2.36 11.76 9.25
N PHE A 29 -2.39 11.91 7.92
CA PHE A 29 -2.89 13.09 7.22
C PHE A 29 -4.36 12.97 6.80
N GLY A 30 -5.07 11.93 7.26
CA GLY A 30 -6.50 11.71 6.94
C GLY A 30 -6.75 11.05 5.58
N VAL A 31 -5.74 10.42 4.97
CA VAL A 31 -5.91 9.63 3.75
C VAL A 31 -6.29 8.20 4.12
N ASP A 32 -7.45 7.73 3.66
CA ASP A 32 -7.88 6.34 3.86
C ASP A 32 -7.49 5.48 2.66
N PHE A 33 -6.66 4.47 2.90
CA PHE A 33 -6.22 3.49 1.90
C PHE A 33 -6.95 2.15 2.03
N SER A 34 -7.92 2.04 2.94
CA SER A 34 -8.67 0.82 3.19
C SER A 34 -9.59 0.49 2.01
N ALA A 35 -9.76 -0.79 1.72
CA ALA A 35 -10.80 -1.20 0.77
C ALA A 35 -12.19 -0.84 1.33
N PRO A 36 -13.13 -0.38 0.49
CA PRO A 36 -14.49 -0.11 0.93
C PRO A 36 -15.09 -1.35 1.60
N GLN A 37 -15.45 -1.22 2.87
CA GLN A 37 -16.03 -2.31 3.64
C GLN A 37 -17.53 -2.36 3.36
N THR A 38 -18.02 -3.51 2.88
CA THR A 38 -19.46 -3.79 2.80
C THR A 38 -19.81 -4.83 3.83
N GLU A 39 -20.89 -4.59 4.58
CA GLU A 39 -21.37 -5.56 5.55
C GLU A 39 -21.93 -6.78 4.82
N GLN A 40 -21.36 -7.95 5.08
CA GLN A 40 -21.85 -9.22 4.54
C GLN A 40 -22.34 -10.09 5.69
N ARG A 41 -23.59 -10.56 5.60
CA ARG A 41 -24.17 -11.51 6.53
C ARG A 41 -24.32 -12.86 5.85
N LEU A 42 -23.32 -13.71 6.04
CA LEU A 42 -23.30 -15.07 5.52
C LEU A 42 -23.77 -16.02 6.63
N PRO A 43 -24.68 -16.98 6.33
CA PRO A 43 -25.01 -18.03 7.28
C PRO A 43 -23.77 -18.89 7.49
N VAL A 44 -23.33 -19.02 8.75
CA VAL A 44 -22.25 -19.93 9.13
C VAL A 44 -22.88 -21.19 9.68
N VAL A 45 -22.56 -22.34 9.08
CA VAL A 45 -22.86 -23.64 9.66
C VAL A 45 -21.76 -23.92 10.68
N LEU A 46 -22.07 -23.84 11.97
CA LEU A 46 -21.18 -24.32 13.02
C LEU A 46 -21.34 -25.83 13.12
N ASP A 47 -20.29 -26.57 12.79
CA ASP A 47 -20.18 -27.99 13.09
C ASP A 47 -19.67 -28.10 14.54
N ALA A 48 -20.53 -28.60 15.44
CA ALA A 48 -20.23 -28.73 16.85
C ALA A 48 -20.38 -30.22 17.23
N ASP A 49 -19.26 -30.94 17.19
CA ASP A 49 -19.10 -32.25 17.82
C ASP A 49 -18.93 -32.12 19.35
#